data_AF-A0A1H1ANQ2-F1
#
_entry.id   AF-A0A1H1ANQ2-F1
#
_cell.length_a   1.000
_cell.length_b   1.000
_cell.length_c   1.000
_cell.angle_alpha   90.00
_cell.angle_beta   90.00
_cell.angle_gamma   90.00
#
_symmetry.space_group_name_H-M   'P 1'
#
loop_
_entity.id
_entity.type
_entity.pdbx_description
1 polymer ?
#
loop_
_entity_poly.entity_id
_entity_poly.type
_entity_poly.pdbx_seq_one_letter_code
_entity_poly.pdbx_strand_id
1 'polypeptide(L)'
;MNTRAKRLVLPMGGALVATSVIGASMATSAEAEPTRKTITLAASAADAKAIAGSWTSSKLKSAKYYTADSGATGGKKSSRKASADGKAGKINPTGRGGKSYGKSKNVNLPVTLGRVFFEVDGKAYYCSGTAVQSKFRNLVATAGHCVYDTEKNKPVDNFVFIPGYYQGKAPWGIYVGAKMHTHYDFDVYEDYDRDYAFVNVYNGIKQAPPKEVSKDVYDKWNGPKWTDRKEITRQEYRKCVLNLGSCYAEGKNSKAEEVGPDYPGAVLDKKEVTEREYRRAKVGKGQGYKYGEPVVEHVTKNEYDAYKGPGTKKKDARGNYTITHYYVQRWIKPGTVRKYYRETYWIAEVKDVGRLGDNVGGQGFAWNQKLGKKVFVFGYPTGPHADGNKAYTGETPKWCYGKTYAGPAVPKYKVEEGVAVKCAFTPGSSGGPLLWMYKSAKRTGYLNGVVSLVLDTDGNKRYDRISSPYFDGETYSIYKHAANLWTGKLGS
;
A
#
# COMPACT_ATOMS: atom_id res chain seq x y z
N MET A 1 -2.73 36.60 8.71
CA MET A 1 -1.32 36.71 8.28
C MET A 1 -1.18 35.77 7.08
N ASN A 2 -1.66 36.14 5.89
CA ASN A 2 -0.94 36.87 4.82
C ASN A 2 0.48 36.30 4.64
N THR A 3 0.83 35.69 3.50
CA THR A 3 0.87 36.34 2.18
C THR A 3 0.68 35.35 1.01
N ARG A 4 -0.24 35.68 0.08
CA ARG A 4 -0.27 35.15 -1.29
C ARG A 4 0.59 36.05 -2.18
N ALA A 5 1.63 35.53 -2.81
CA ALA A 5 2.32 36.22 -3.90
C ALA A 5 1.70 35.79 -5.24
N LYS A 6 0.82 36.65 -5.78
CA LYS A 6 0.45 36.62 -7.21
C LYS A 6 1.50 37.44 -7.96
N ARG A 7 2.26 36.82 -8.88
CA ARG A 7 3.07 37.59 -9.84
C ARG A 7 2.22 37.98 -11.04
N LEU A 8 2.14 39.29 -11.24
CA LEU A 8 1.56 39.96 -12.40
C LEU A 8 2.32 39.56 -13.68
N VAL A 9 1.58 39.27 -14.74
CA VAL A 9 2.07 39.27 -16.12
C VAL A 9 1.96 40.71 -16.62
N LEU A 10 3.09 41.31 -17.01
CA LEU A 10 3.15 42.61 -17.68
C LEU A 10 2.98 42.39 -19.20
N PRO A 11 2.07 43.11 -19.88
CA PRO A 11 2.07 43.16 -21.33
C PRO A 11 3.07 44.23 -21.79
N MET A 12 4.12 43.84 -22.53
CA MET A 12 4.95 44.82 -23.25
C MET A 12 4.24 45.23 -24.54
N GLY A 13 3.70 46.45 -24.53
CA GLY A 13 3.43 47.25 -25.73
C GLY A 13 4.71 47.97 -26.15
N GLY A 14 4.95 48.06 -27.46
CA GLY A 14 6.21 48.48 -28.04
C GLY A 14 6.50 49.99 -28.04
N ALA A 15 7.77 50.32 -28.24
CA ALA A 15 8.23 51.57 -28.80
C ALA A 15 9.55 51.33 -29.54
N LEU A 16 9.59 51.77 -30.80
CA LEU A 16 10.76 51.81 -31.68
C LEU A 16 11.74 52.88 -31.19
N VAL A 17 13.00 52.53 -30.95
CA VAL A 17 14.14 53.44 -31.10
C VAL A 17 15.29 52.66 -31.74
N ALA A 18 15.66 53.07 -32.95
CA ALA A 18 16.85 52.60 -33.64
C ALA A 18 18.09 53.28 -33.03
N THR A 19 19.04 52.48 -32.53
CA THR A 19 20.43 52.91 -32.42
C THR A 19 21.32 51.67 -32.51
N SER A 20 22.13 51.64 -33.56
CA SER A 20 23.07 50.58 -33.90
C SER A 20 24.20 50.51 -32.89
N VAL A 21 24.23 49.45 -32.08
CA VAL A 21 25.42 48.98 -31.39
C VAL A 21 25.62 47.51 -31.75
N ILE A 22 26.67 47.24 -32.52
CA ILE A 22 27.17 45.90 -32.79
C ILE A 22 27.76 45.38 -31.48
N GLY A 23 26.91 44.83 -30.63
CA GLY A 23 27.30 43.99 -29.51
C GLY A 23 26.92 42.57 -29.89
N ALA A 24 27.91 41.69 -30.05
CA ALA A 24 27.68 40.26 -30.17
C ALA A 24 26.93 39.80 -28.91
N SER A 25 25.60 39.71 -29.00
CA SER A 25 24.81 38.98 -28.03
C SER A 25 25.26 37.54 -28.15
N MET A 26 26.00 37.06 -27.15
CA MET A 26 26.04 35.65 -26.88
C MET A 26 24.59 35.27 -26.57
N ALA A 27 23.86 34.82 -27.58
CA ALA A 27 22.64 34.08 -27.40
C ALA A 27 23.06 32.82 -26.63
N THR A 28 22.94 32.87 -25.31
CA THR A 28 22.81 31.64 -24.53
C THR A 28 21.63 30.93 -25.15
N SER A 29 21.89 29.82 -25.85
CA SER A 29 20.85 28.89 -26.27
C SER A 29 19.95 28.67 -25.07
N ALA A 30 18.67 29.03 -25.18
CA ALA A 30 17.69 28.61 -24.20
C ALA A 30 17.76 27.08 -24.17
N GLU A 31 18.39 26.53 -23.12
CA GLU A 31 18.36 25.10 -22.89
C GLU A 31 16.88 24.74 -22.74
N ALA A 32 16.38 23.94 -23.68
CA ALA A 32 15.05 23.38 -23.53
C ALA A 32 14.99 22.67 -22.19
N GLU A 33 13.97 22.98 -21.39
CA GLU A 33 13.73 22.32 -20.09
C GLU A 33 13.85 20.79 -20.28
N PRO A 34 14.50 20.09 -19.33
CA PRO A 34 14.71 18.66 -19.48
C PRO A 34 13.36 17.95 -19.50
N THR A 35 13.00 17.23 -20.57
CA THR A 35 11.71 16.51 -20.66
C THR A 35 11.56 15.37 -19.65
N ARG A 36 12.64 14.98 -18.98
CA ARG A 36 12.72 13.80 -18.10
C ARG A 36 13.37 14.16 -16.77
N LYS A 37 12.76 13.75 -15.66
CA LYS A 37 13.43 13.64 -14.35
C LYS A 37 13.92 12.23 -14.10
N THR A 38 15.09 12.10 -13.48
CA THR A 38 15.68 10.81 -13.10
C THR A 38 16.18 10.87 -11.66
N ILE A 39 15.70 9.96 -10.82
CA ILE A 39 16.07 9.90 -9.40
C ILE A 39 16.56 8.50 -9.06
N THR A 40 17.67 8.42 -8.33
CA THR A 40 18.18 7.17 -7.76
C THR A 40 17.35 6.79 -6.53
N LEU A 41 16.72 5.62 -6.56
CA LEU A 41 15.94 5.07 -5.45
C LEU A 41 16.80 4.21 -4.51
N ALA A 42 17.77 3.48 -5.07
CA ALA A 42 18.73 2.68 -4.30
C ALA A 42 20.09 2.71 -5.01
N ALA A 43 21.10 3.25 -4.32
CA ALA A 43 22.39 3.59 -4.92
C ALA A 43 23.30 2.37 -5.12
N SER A 44 23.12 1.31 -4.33
CA SER A 44 23.97 0.13 -4.34
C SER A 44 23.20 -1.19 -4.22
N ALA A 45 23.89 -2.30 -4.50
CA ALA A 45 23.37 -3.64 -4.23
C ALA A 45 23.14 -3.90 -2.73
N ALA A 46 23.91 -3.24 -1.85
CA ALA A 46 23.72 -3.33 -0.40
C ALA A 46 22.40 -2.66 0.01
N ASP A 47 22.14 -1.46 -0.48
CA ASP A 47 20.86 -0.75 -0.27
C ASP A 47 19.70 -1.59 -0.79
N ALA A 48 19.85 -2.17 -1.98
CA ALA A 48 18.84 -3.04 -2.55
C ALA A 48 18.55 -4.26 -1.67
N LYS A 49 19.59 -4.94 -1.14
CA LYS A 49 19.38 -6.05 -0.19
C LYS A 49 18.64 -5.57 1.06
N ALA A 50 19.04 -4.44 1.66
CA ALA A 50 18.40 -3.88 2.85
C ALA A 50 16.92 -3.52 2.61
N ILE A 51 16.63 -2.80 1.53
CA ILE A 51 15.26 -2.45 1.11
C ILE A 51 14.43 -3.71 0.92
N ALA A 52 14.94 -4.67 0.13
CA ALA A 52 14.23 -5.90 -0.17
C ALA A 52 13.81 -6.61 1.11
N GLY A 53 14.69 -6.77 2.10
CA GLY A 53 14.33 -7.48 3.31
C GLY A 53 13.61 -6.66 4.39
N SER A 54 13.54 -5.33 4.25
CA SER A 54 12.57 -4.54 5.02
C SER A 54 11.12 -4.90 4.66
N TRP A 55 10.87 -5.41 3.43
CA TRP A 55 9.57 -5.86 2.95
C TRP A 55 9.26 -7.29 3.39
N THR A 56 8.95 -7.46 4.67
CA THR A 56 8.50 -8.75 5.21
C THR A 56 7.10 -9.11 4.70
N SER A 57 6.73 -10.39 4.77
CA SER A 57 5.38 -10.85 4.39
C SER A 57 4.28 -10.12 5.19
N SER A 58 4.54 -9.84 6.47
CA SER A 58 3.62 -9.07 7.33
C SER A 58 3.46 -7.63 6.83
N LYS A 59 4.59 -6.93 6.60
CA LYS A 59 4.59 -5.55 6.08
C LYS A 59 3.87 -5.43 4.74
N LEU A 60 4.08 -6.40 3.84
CA LEU A 60 3.39 -6.46 2.54
C LEU A 60 1.88 -6.66 2.68
N LYS A 61 1.42 -7.46 3.66
CA LYS A 61 0.00 -7.66 3.93
C LYS A 61 -0.65 -6.44 4.58
N SER A 62 0.07 -5.73 5.45
CA SER A 62 -0.44 -4.54 6.15
C SER A 62 -0.35 -3.26 5.32
N ALA A 63 0.40 -3.24 4.23
CA ALA A 63 0.51 -2.08 3.34
C ALA A 63 -0.87 -1.67 2.83
N LYS A 64 -1.12 -0.35 2.79
CA LYS A 64 -2.39 0.22 2.34
C LYS A 64 -2.34 0.56 0.86
N TYR A 65 -3.49 0.57 0.18
CA TYR A 65 -3.52 1.14 -1.17
C TYR A 65 -3.20 2.63 -1.07
N TYR A 66 -2.42 3.16 -2.00
CA TYR A 66 -2.11 4.58 -2.01
C TYR A 66 -3.33 5.39 -2.40
N THR A 67 -3.64 6.44 -1.64
CA THR A 67 -4.89 7.20 -1.75
C THR A 67 -4.74 8.63 -2.26
N ALA A 68 -3.53 9.14 -2.47
CA ALA A 68 -3.33 10.55 -2.82
C ALA A 68 -4.24 10.99 -3.99
N ASP A 69 -4.50 10.09 -4.95
CA ASP A 69 -5.29 10.41 -6.16
C ASP A 69 -6.49 9.49 -6.37
N SER A 70 -6.99 8.92 -5.27
CA SER A 70 -7.97 7.81 -5.24
C SER A 70 -9.39 8.15 -5.69
N GLY A 71 -9.67 9.39 -6.07
CA GLY A 71 -10.98 9.73 -6.58
C GLY A 71 -11.03 11.16 -7.08
N ALA A 72 -11.39 11.31 -8.35
CA ALA A 72 -11.73 12.61 -8.90
C ALA A 72 -13.12 12.55 -9.53
N THR A 73 -13.87 13.63 -9.39
CA THR A 73 -15.04 13.87 -10.21
C THR A 73 -14.57 14.36 -11.56
N GLY A 74 -14.97 13.66 -12.63
CA GLY A 74 -14.67 14.12 -13.99
C GLY A 74 -15.45 15.38 -14.32
N GLY A 75 -14.79 16.38 -14.89
CA GLY A 75 -15.43 17.58 -15.43
C GLY A 75 -16.05 17.34 -16.82
N LYS A 76 -16.44 18.44 -17.49
CA LYS A 76 -16.89 18.41 -18.89
C LYS A 76 -15.79 17.83 -19.80
N LYS A 77 -16.16 17.37 -21.00
CA LYS A 77 -15.19 16.95 -22.03
C LYS A 77 -14.15 18.06 -22.22
N SER A 78 -12.88 17.71 -22.13
CA SER A 78 -11.80 18.66 -22.40
C SER A 78 -11.92 19.21 -23.83
N SER A 79 -11.64 20.51 -23.99
CA SER A 79 -11.51 21.15 -25.30
C SER A 79 -10.18 20.78 -25.97
N ARG A 80 -9.15 20.45 -25.18
CA ARG A 80 -7.88 19.87 -25.63
C ARG A 80 -8.00 18.36 -25.71
N LYS A 81 -7.34 17.76 -26.69
CA LYS A 81 -7.36 16.31 -26.89
C LYS A 81 -5.93 15.83 -26.91
N ALA A 82 -5.70 14.70 -26.24
CA ALA A 82 -4.54 13.86 -26.43
C ALA A 82 -4.15 13.81 -27.91
N SER A 83 -2.97 14.30 -28.25
CA SER A 83 -2.52 14.37 -29.64
C SER A 83 -1.14 13.73 -29.78
N ALA A 84 -0.92 13.08 -30.91
CA ALA A 84 0.37 12.51 -31.23
C ALA A 84 1.33 13.63 -31.64
N ASP A 85 2.52 13.65 -31.04
CA ASP A 85 3.62 14.55 -31.38
C ASP A 85 4.50 14.02 -32.54
N GLY A 86 4.13 12.87 -33.09
CA GLY A 86 4.92 12.20 -34.12
C GLY A 86 4.28 10.90 -34.63
N LYS A 87 5.08 10.09 -35.32
CA LYS A 87 4.60 8.82 -35.91
C LYS A 87 4.28 7.81 -34.81
N ALA A 88 3.16 7.12 -34.98
CA ALA A 88 2.76 5.99 -34.17
C ALA A 88 3.81 4.87 -34.22
N GLY A 89 4.21 4.34 -33.07
CA GLY A 89 5.22 3.28 -33.00
C GLY A 89 4.92 2.22 -31.96
N LYS A 90 5.65 1.11 -32.05
CA LYS A 90 5.56 -0.03 -31.12
C LYS A 90 6.87 -0.80 -31.02
N ILE A 91 7.16 -1.31 -29.82
CA ILE A 91 8.21 -2.29 -29.52
C ILE A 91 7.54 -3.61 -29.13
N ASN A 92 8.00 -4.71 -29.72
CA ASN A 92 7.41 -6.03 -29.48
C ASN A 92 7.62 -6.50 -28.03
N PRO A 93 6.63 -7.19 -27.44
CA PRO A 93 6.78 -7.81 -26.13
C PRO A 93 7.89 -8.87 -26.13
N THR A 94 8.50 -9.07 -24.96
CA THR A 94 9.40 -10.21 -24.71
C THR A 94 8.63 -11.26 -23.92
N GLY A 95 8.29 -12.38 -24.57
CA GLY A 95 7.65 -13.49 -23.90
C GLY A 95 8.60 -14.24 -22.98
N ARG A 96 8.05 -14.97 -22.00
CA ARG A 96 8.80 -15.97 -21.21
C ARG A 96 9.13 -17.18 -22.11
N GLY A 97 10.18 -17.07 -22.92
CA GLY A 97 10.78 -18.16 -23.70
C GLY A 97 9.78 -19.07 -24.43
N GLY A 98 8.99 -18.56 -25.36
CA GLY A 98 8.18 -19.38 -26.28
C GLY A 98 6.96 -20.12 -25.69
N LYS A 99 6.70 -20.02 -24.38
CA LYS A 99 5.58 -20.75 -23.76
C LYS A 99 4.22 -20.13 -24.10
N SER A 100 3.38 -20.90 -24.80
CA SER A 100 1.95 -20.61 -25.00
C SER A 100 1.13 -21.26 -23.88
N TYR A 101 0.26 -20.53 -23.21
CA TYR A 101 -0.49 -21.00 -22.02
C TYR A 101 -1.84 -21.65 -22.37
N GLY A 102 -1.96 -22.25 -23.56
CA GLY A 102 -3.19 -22.88 -24.04
C GLY A 102 -4.32 -21.89 -24.35
N LYS A 103 -5.39 -22.38 -24.99
CA LYS A 103 -6.63 -21.62 -25.20
C LYS A 103 -7.48 -21.75 -23.93
N SER A 104 -7.74 -20.63 -23.26
CA SER A 104 -8.67 -20.55 -22.12
C SER A 104 -9.92 -19.78 -22.55
N LYS A 105 -11.10 -20.19 -22.07
CA LYS A 105 -12.33 -19.40 -22.20
C LYS A 105 -12.28 -18.12 -21.35
N ASN A 106 -11.39 -18.07 -20.35
CA ASN A 106 -11.18 -16.93 -19.47
C ASN A 106 -9.96 -16.09 -19.92
N VAL A 107 -9.96 -14.81 -19.56
CA VAL A 107 -8.80 -13.92 -19.76
C VAL A 107 -7.68 -14.39 -18.81
N ASN A 108 -6.58 -14.85 -19.39
CA ASN A 108 -5.37 -15.15 -18.64
C ASN A 108 -4.70 -13.82 -18.26
N LEU A 109 -4.44 -13.62 -16.98
CA LEU A 109 -3.81 -12.40 -16.48
C LEU A 109 -2.32 -12.34 -16.88
N PRO A 110 -1.76 -11.14 -17.12
CA PRO A 110 -0.35 -10.98 -17.47
C PRO A 110 0.54 -11.48 -16.33
N VAL A 111 1.55 -12.31 -16.63
CA VAL A 111 2.55 -12.70 -15.61
C VAL A 111 3.42 -11.50 -15.22
N THR A 112 3.56 -10.54 -16.13
CA THR A 112 4.28 -9.28 -15.91
C THR A 112 3.57 -8.36 -14.93
N LEU A 113 2.29 -8.59 -14.61
CA LEU A 113 1.52 -7.76 -13.69
C LEU A 113 1.95 -8.04 -12.25
N GLY A 114 2.07 -6.99 -11.46
CA GLY A 114 2.39 -7.09 -10.04
C GLY A 114 1.90 -5.89 -9.26
N ARG A 115 2.22 -5.90 -7.97
CA ARG A 115 2.11 -4.72 -7.13
C ARG A 115 3.45 -4.03 -7.02
N VAL A 116 3.42 -2.71 -6.97
CA VAL A 116 4.55 -1.92 -6.49
C VAL A 116 4.25 -1.55 -5.03
N PHE A 117 5.25 -1.67 -4.17
CA PHE A 117 5.18 -1.29 -2.77
C PHE A 117 6.24 -0.23 -2.50
N PHE A 118 5.92 0.71 -1.63
CA PHE A 118 6.78 1.83 -1.28
C PHE A 118 6.35 2.42 0.05
N GLU A 119 7.15 3.32 0.58
CA GLU A 119 6.85 4.03 1.81
C GLU A 119 6.75 5.53 1.57
N VAL A 120 5.83 6.16 2.29
CA VAL A 120 5.72 7.62 2.40
C VAL A 120 5.63 7.93 3.89
N ASP A 121 6.63 8.66 4.39
CA ASP A 121 6.78 9.03 5.81
C ASP A 121 6.71 7.80 6.74
N GLY A 122 7.46 6.75 6.37
CA GLY A 122 7.54 5.49 7.11
C GLY A 122 6.27 4.62 7.08
N LYS A 123 5.24 5.01 6.32
CA LYS A 123 4.02 4.22 6.14
C LYS A 123 4.06 3.45 4.84
N ALA A 124 3.76 2.16 4.88
CA ALA A 124 3.76 1.28 3.72
C ALA A 124 2.49 1.42 2.86
N TYR A 125 2.70 1.66 1.57
CA TYR A 125 1.65 1.75 0.56
C TYR A 125 1.90 0.79 -0.61
N TYR A 126 0.89 0.63 -1.46
CA TYR A 126 1.03 -0.04 -2.74
C TYR A 126 0.18 0.57 -3.85
N CYS A 127 0.67 0.38 -5.07
CA CYS A 127 -0.03 0.54 -6.33
C CYS A 127 0.08 -0.77 -7.15
N SER A 128 -0.29 -0.70 -8.43
CA SER A 128 -0.06 -1.73 -9.45
C SER A 128 1.11 -1.34 -10.36
N GLY A 129 1.65 -2.31 -11.09
CA GLY A 129 2.67 -2.07 -12.10
C GLY A 129 2.84 -3.27 -13.03
N THR A 130 3.60 -3.09 -14.11
CA THR A 130 3.95 -4.19 -15.02
C THR A 130 5.41 -4.19 -15.41
N ALA A 131 6.00 -5.36 -15.59
CA ALA A 131 7.25 -5.51 -16.32
C ALA A 131 7.06 -5.14 -17.79
N VAL A 132 8.00 -4.38 -18.35
CA VAL A 132 8.02 -3.94 -19.76
C VAL A 132 9.32 -4.40 -20.41
N GLN A 133 9.26 -4.66 -21.71
CA GLN A 133 10.43 -4.98 -22.52
C GLN A 133 11.53 -3.91 -22.33
N SER A 134 12.77 -4.38 -22.23
CA SER A 134 13.96 -3.53 -22.12
C SER A 134 15.18 -4.34 -22.53
N LYS A 135 16.26 -3.66 -22.93
CA LYS A 135 17.54 -4.29 -23.33
C LYS A 135 18.07 -5.20 -22.21
N PHE A 136 17.96 -4.73 -20.98
CA PHE A 136 18.50 -5.39 -19.80
C PHE A 136 17.47 -6.15 -18.96
N ARG A 137 16.22 -6.24 -19.42
CA ARG A 137 15.16 -7.04 -18.79
C ARG A 137 14.89 -6.66 -17.32
N ASN A 138 14.96 -5.38 -17.02
CA ASN A 138 14.95 -4.84 -15.66
C ASN A 138 14.03 -3.61 -15.52
N LEU A 139 12.99 -3.49 -16.36
CA LEU A 139 12.15 -2.31 -16.42
C LEU A 139 10.71 -2.58 -15.98
N VAL A 140 10.19 -1.71 -15.11
CA VAL A 140 8.81 -1.69 -14.63
C VAL A 140 8.15 -0.39 -15.09
N ALA A 141 6.89 -0.44 -15.52
CA ALA A 141 6.05 0.73 -15.70
C ALA A 141 4.97 0.80 -14.60
N THR A 142 4.71 2.01 -14.11
CA THR A 142 3.67 2.33 -13.13
C THR A 142 3.27 3.80 -13.29
N ALA A 143 2.41 4.33 -12.41
CA ALA A 143 2.03 5.74 -12.39
C ALA A 143 3.14 6.58 -11.73
N GLY A 144 3.25 7.85 -12.11
CA GLY A 144 4.22 8.79 -11.54
C GLY A 144 4.03 8.97 -10.04
N HIS A 145 2.78 9.13 -9.59
CA HIS A 145 2.46 9.32 -8.17
C HIS A 145 2.75 8.07 -7.30
N CYS A 146 2.98 6.91 -7.91
CA CYS A 146 3.38 5.69 -7.21
C CYS A 146 4.90 5.61 -7.00
N VAL A 147 5.68 6.55 -7.54
CA VAL A 147 7.14 6.65 -7.38
C VAL A 147 7.60 8.01 -6.86
N TYR A 148 6.75 9.03 -6.93
CA TYR A 148 7.05 10.40 -6.52
C TYR A 148 5.86 11.02 -5.80
N ASP A 149 6.11 11.60 -4.63
CA ASP A 149 5.14 12.39 -3.86
C ASP A 149 5.30 13.85 -4.30
N THR A 150 4.37 14.32 -5.14
CA THR A 150 4.35 15.69 -5.69
C THR A 150 4.14 16.74 -4.59
N GLU A 151 3.24 16.46 -3.62
CA GLU A 151 2.97 17.37 -2.49
C GLU A 151 4.23 17.65 -1.65
N LYS A 152 5.09 16.63 -1.49
CA LYS A 152 6.36 16.73 -0.75
C LYS A 152 7.58 16.94 -1.62
N ASN A 153 7.39 16.98 -2.94
CA ASN A 153 8.46 17.11 -3.93
C ASN A 153 9.63 16.12 -3.71
N LYS A 154 9.32 14.84 -3.44
CA LYS A 154 10.33 13.80 -3.15
C LYS A 154 9.98 12.44 -3.75
N PRO A 155 10.96 11.60 -4.11
CA PRO A 155 10.68 10.20 -4.43
C PRO A 155 10.10 9.46 -3.23
N VAL A 156 9.36 8.38 -3.49
CA VAL A 156 8.93 7.45 -2.45
C VAL A 156 10.12 6.65 -1.91
N ASP A 157 10.02 6.23 -0.65
CA ASP A 157 11.06 5.44 0.00
C ASP A 157 10.86 3.93 -0.26
N ASN A 158 11.95 3.17 -0.22
CA ASN A 158 11.93 1.70 -0.20
C ASN A 158 11.09 1.06 -1.32
N PHE A 159 11.10 1.60 -2.54
CA PHE A 159 10.30 1.09 -3.65
C PHE A 159 10.69 -0.34 -4.07
N VAL A 160 9.70 -1.24 -4.17
CA VAL A 160 9.85 -2.59 -4.74
C VAL A 160 8.70 -2.97 -5.66
N PHE A 161 9.00 -3.75 -6.69
CA PHE A 161 8.01 -4.39 -7.55
C PHE A 161 7.95 -5.90 -7.28
N ILE A 162 6.74 -6.43 -7.09
CA ILE A 162 6.50 -7.85 -6.85
C ILE A 162 5.52 -8.39 -7.90
N PRO A 163 6.02 -8.99 -9.00
CA PRO A 163 5.18 -9.61 -10.00
C PRO A 163 4.45 -10.82 -9.43
N GLY A 164 3.17 -10.97 -9.80
CA GLY A 164 2.31 -12.04 -9.32
C GLY A 164 2.08 -12.04 -7.80
N TYR A 165 2.20 -10.87 -7.15
CA TYR A 165 1.95 -10.74 -5.71
C TYR A 165 0.58 -11.33 -5.31
N TYR A 166 0.56 -12.09 -4.21
CA TYR A 166 -0.65 -12.61 -3.58
C TYR A 166 -0.45 -12.80 -2.08
N GLN A 167 -1.23 -12.10 -1.24
CA GLN A 167 -1.27 -12.28 0.22
C GLN A 167 0.11 -12.41 0.90
N GLY A 168 1.00 -11.44 0.69
CA GLY A 168 2.34 -11.42 1.28
C GLY A 168 3.36 -12.35 0.62
N LYS A 169 3.00 -13.00 -0.50
CA LYS A 169 3.90 -13.88 -1.27
C LYS A 169 4.50 -13.14 -2.47
N ALA A 170 5.80 -13.37 -2.70
CA ALA A 170 6.56 -12.87 -3.84
C ALA A 170 7.04 -14.04 -4.71
N PRO A 171 6.16 -14.70 -5.49
CA PRO A 171 6.47 -15.96 -6.17
C PRO A 171 7.65 -15.84 -7.16
N TRP A 172 7.78 -14.66 -7.78
CA TRP A 172 8.82 -14.34 -8.75
C TRP A 172 9.97 -13.50 -8.17
N GLY A 173 9.99 -13.30 -6.85
CA GLY A 173 10.96 -12.45 -6.15
C GLY A 173 10.49 -11.00 -5.96
N ILE A 174 11.25 -10.28 -5.14
CA ILE A 174 11.10 -8.86 -4.84
C ILE A 174 12.15 -8.11 -5.66
N TYR A 175 11.72 -7.18 -6.51
CA TYR A 175 12.60 -6.42 -7.40
C TYR A 175 12.70 -4.99 -6.91
N VAL A 176 13.85 -4.59 -6.39
CA VAL A 176 14.04 -3.27 -5.77
C VAL A 176 14.28 -2.21 -6.84
N GLY A 177 13.62 -1.06 -6.71
CA GLY A 177 13.84 0.09 -7.59
C GLY A 177 15.25 0.64 -7.43
N ALA A 178 15.98 0.77 -8.53
CA ALA A 178 17.30 1.37 -8.58
C ALA A 178 17.21 2.85 -9.01
N LYS A 179 16.51 3.11 -10.11
CA LYS A 179 16.30 4.45 -10.66
C LYS A 179 14.88 4.57 -11.19
N MET A 180 14.24 5.71 -10.95
CA MET A 180 12.98 6.06 -11.57
C MET A 180 13.16 7.16 -12.60
N HIS A 181 12.30 7.13 -13.60
CA HIS A 181 12.24 8.07 -14.70
C HIS A 181 10.78 8.46 -14.93
N THR A 182 10.48 9.75 -14.80
CA THR A 182 9.16 10.32 -15.07
C THR A 182 9.31 11.59 -15.90
N HIS A 183 8.20 12.12 -16.39
CA HIS A 183 8.19 13.38 -17.12
C HIS A 183 8.46 14.54 -16.17
N TYR A 184 9.19 15.54 -16.64
CA TYR A 184 9.51 16.73 -15.84
C TYR A 184 8.24 17.48 -15.39
N ASP A 185 7.27 17.62 -16.29
CA ASP A 185 6.03 18.33 -15.95
C ASP A 185 5.19 17.62 -14.88
N PHE A 186 5.32 16.31 -14.73
CA PHE A 186 4.66 15.61 -13.64
C PHE A 186 5.25 16.00 -12.28
N ASP A 187 6.58 16.02 -12.17
CA ASP A 187 7.22 16.27 -10.88
C ASP A 187 7.31 17.76 -10.52
N VAL A 188 7.49 18.64 -11.52
CA VAL A 188 7.66 20.09 -11.32
C VAL A 188 6.33 20.82 -11.38
N TYR A 189 5.45 20.43 -12.30
CA TYR A 189 4.18 21.11 -12.53
C TYR A 189 2.97 20.31 -12.04
N GLU A 190 3.17 19.16 -11.41
CA GLU A 190 2.07 18.31 -10.91
C GLU A 190 1.05 17.99 -12.02
N ASP A 191 1.53 17.82 -13.25
CA ASP A 191 0.69 17.58 -14.43
C ASP A 191 0.37 16.09 -14.58
N TYR A 192 -0.86 15.70 -14.22
CA TYR A 192 -1.28 14.30 -14.31
C TYR A 192 -1.56 13.83 -15.74
N ASP A 193 -1.54 14.70 -16.76
CA ASP A 193 -1.44 14.24 -18.15
C ASP A 193 -0.11 13.51 -18.41
N ARG A 194 0.86 13.67 -17.49
CA ARG A 194 2.17 13.03 -17.51
C ARG A 194 2.41 12.06 -16.34
N ASP A 195 1.36 11.63 -15.64
CA ASP A 195 1.42 10.72 -14.48
C ASP A 195 1.78 9.27 -14.84
N TYR A 196 3.01 9.07 -15.29
CA TYR A 196 3.61 7.78 -15.58
C TYR A 196 5.07 7.74 -15.12
N ALA A 197 5.56 6.55 -14.84
CA ALA A 197 6.97 6.34 -14.55
C ALA A 197 7.48 5.01 -15.06
N PHE A 198 8.77 5.01 -15.41
CA PHE A 198 9.55 3.82 -15.69
C PHE A 198 10.61 3.64 -14.59
N VAL A 199 10.66 2.47 -13.99
CA VAL A 199 11.58 2.16 -12.89
C VAL A 199 12.49 1.03 -13.31
N ASN A 200 13.79 1.30 -13.37
CA ASN A 200 14.80 0.27 -13.49
C ASN A 200 14.97 -0.42 -12.14
N VAL A 201 14.95 -1.74 -12.12
CA VAL A 201 15.06 -2.55 -10.90
C VAL A 201 16.36 -3.35 -10.86
N TYR A 202 16.81 -3.73 -9.66
CA TYR A 202 17.85 -4.75 -9.48
C TYR A 202 17.32 -6.15 -9.83
N ASN A 203 18.20 -7.15 -9.83
CA ASN A 203 17.79 -8.55 -9.83
C ASN A 203 16.80 -8.83 -8.69
N GLY A 204 15.91 -9.80 -8.92
CA GLY A 204 14.93 -10.19 -7.93
C GLY A 204 15.57 -10.89 -6.75
N ILE A 205 14.99 -10.70 -5.57
CA ILE A 205 15.39 -11.38 -4.34
C ILE A 205 14.25 -12.29 -3.86
N LYS A 206 14.57 -13.52 -3.47
CA LYS A 206 13.72 -14.32 -2.58
C LYS A 206 14.28 -14.28 -1.17
N GLN A 207 13.47 -13.85 -0.21
CA GLN A 207 13.80 -13.93 1.20
C GLN A 207 13.54 -15.35 1.70
N ALA A 208 14.49 -15.92 2.43
CA ALA A 208 14.25 -17.06 3.29
C ALA A 208 13.40 -16.62 4.50
N PRO A 209 12.74 -17.56 5.20
CA PRO A 209 12.12 -17.26 6.48
C PRO A 209 13.13 -16.59 7.43
N PRO A 210 12.74 -15.49 8.11
CA PRO A 210 13.66 -14.79 8.99
C PRO A 210 13.98 -15.60 10.24
N LYS A 211 15.17 -15.36 10.79
CA LYS A 211 15.71 -16.05 11.97
C LYS A 211 15.99 -15.02 13.06
N GLU A 212 15.50 -15.29 14.28
CA GLU A 212 15.93 -14.55 15.47
C GLU A 212 17.39 -14.94 15.77
N VAL A 213 18.24 -13.96 16.00
CA VAL A 213 19.69 -14.15 16.23
C VAL A 213 20.15 -13.32 17.44
N SER A 214 21.38 -13.58 17.90
CA SER A 214 21.99 -12.73 18.92
C SER A 214 22.33 -11.35 18.36
N LYS A 215 22.50 -10.37 19.25
CA LYS A 215 22.91 -9.01 18.87
C LYS A 215 24.24 -9.00 18.10
N ASP A 216 25.20 -9.85 18.47
CA ASP A 216 26.49 -9.92 17.78
C ASP A 216 26.36 -10.39 16.33
N VAL A 217 25.53 -11.39 16.08
CA VAL A 217 25.24 -11.87 14.72
C VAL A 217 24.49 -10.81 13.93
N TYR A 218 23.52 -10.15 14.57
CA TYR A 218 22.77 -9.05 13.98
C TYR A 218 23.68 -7.89 13.57
N ASP A 219 24.57 -7.43 14.45
CA ASP A 219 25.45 -6.29 14.20
C ASP A 219 26.41 -6.59 13.03
N LYS A 220 26.91 -7.82 12.92
CA LYS A 220 27.80 -8.30 11.84
C LYS A 220 27.07 -8.66 10.54
N TRP A 221 25.74 -8.77 10.54
CA TRP A 221 24.98 -9.16 9.34
C TRP A 221 24.89 -7.99 8.35
N ASN A 222 25.34 -8.25 7.12
CA ASN A 222 25.34 -7.29 6.00
C ASN A 222 24.10 -7.42 5.10
N GLY A 223 23.18 -8.32 5.42
CA GLY A 223 21.90 -8.46 4.72
C GLY A 223 20.76 -7.78 5.48
N PRO A 224 19.50 -8.09 5.11
CA PRO A 224 18.34 -7.59 5.84
C PRO A 224 18.36 -7.95 7.31
N LYS A 225 18.10 -6.96 8.15
CA LYS A 225 17.99 -7.11 9.59
C LYS A 225 17.05 -6.06 10.18
N TRP A 226 16.31 -6.44 11.23
CA TRP A 226 15.45 -5.53 11.99
C TRP A 226 15.34 -5.96 13.45
N THR A 227 14.92 -5.04 14.32
CA THR A 227 14.54 -5.36 15.70
C THR A 227 13.03 -5.45 15.85
N ASP A 228 12.57 -6.28 16.78
CA ASP A 228 11.16 -6.38 17.17
C ASP A 228 11.03 -6.45 18.69
N ARG A 229 9.85 -6.14 19.22
CA ARG A 229 9.54 -6.15 20.65
C ARG A 229 8.75 -7.42 20.97
N LYS A 230 9.33 -8.33 21.73
CA LYS A 230 8.63 -9.53 22.21
C LYS A 230 8.13 -9.30 23.63
N GLU A 231 6.81 -9.40 23.85
CA GLU A 231 6.24 -9.39 25.20
C GLU A 231 6.75 -10.63 25.96
N ILE A 232 7.24 -10.40 27.19
CA ILE A 232 7.83 -11.42 28.06
C ILE A 232 7.23 -11.32 29.46
N THR A 233 7.40 -12.39 30.23
CA THR A 233 6.98 -12.41 31.63
C THR A 233 7.86 -11.50 32.49
N ARG A 234 7.35 -11.11 33.67
CA ARG A 234 8.13 -10.38 34.68
C ARG A 234 9.41 -11.12 35.10
N GLN A 235 9.36 -12.46 35.15
CA GLN A 235 10.50 -13.28 35.53
C GLN A 235 11.59 -13.25 34.45
N GLU A 236 11.21 -13.39 33.18
CA GLU A 236 12.13 -13.25 32.04
C GLU A 236 12.72 -11.85 31.97
N TYR A 237 11.94 -10.81 32.26
CA TYR A 237 12.42 -9.43 32.31
C TYR A 237 13.51 -9.25 33.36
N ARG A 238 13.30 -9.76 34.58
CA ARG A 238 14.31 -9.71 35.64
C ARG A 238 15.60 -10.38 35.21
N LYS A 239 15.52 -11.58 34.63
CA LYS A 239 16.69 -12.31 34.10
C LYS A 239 17.39 -11.52 32.98
N CYS A 240 16.63 -10.93 32.07
CA CYS A 240 17.17 -10.15 30.97
C CYS A 240 17.95 -8.91 31.44
N VAL A 241 17.38 -8.15 32.38
CA VAL A 241 18.05 -6.98 32.97
C VAL A 241 19.33 -7.38 33.70
N LEU A 242 19.31 -8.49 34.45
CA LEU A 242 20.49 -9.03 35.14
C LEU A 242 21.61 -9.43 34.16
N ASN A 243 21.25 -9.92 32.98
CA ASN A 243 22.20 -10.30 31.93
C ASN A 243 22.53 -9.14 30.96
N LEU A 244 22.25 -7.88 31.34
CA LEU A 244 22.49 -6.68 30.53
C LEU A 244 21.81 -6.72 29.14
N GLY A 245 20.71 -7.45 28.99
CA GLY A 245 19.94 -7.51 27.76
C GLY A 245 19.03 -6.28 27.55
N SER A 246 18.71 -5.97 26.30
CA SER A 246 17.78 -4.90 25.91
C SER A 246 16.34 -5.25 26.29
N CYS A 247 15.94 -4.90 27.52
CA CYS A 247 14.61 -5.16 28.06
C CYS A 247 14.02 -3.91 28.72
N TYR A 248 12.71 -3.74 28.58
CA TYR A 248 11.99 -2.58 29.12
C TYR A 248 10.60 -2.97 29.60
N ALA A 249 10.08 -2.17 30.53
CA ALA A 249 8.79 -2.36 31.14
C ALA A 249 7.89 -1.15 30.87
N GLU A 250 6.69 -1.39 30.36
CA GLU A 250 5.78 -0.34 29.90
C GLU A 250 4.47 -0.38 30.68
N GLY A 251 3.90 0.80 30.92
CA GLY A 251 2.67 0.97 31.68
C GLY A 251 2.86 0.88 33.19
N LYS A 252 1.76 1.08 33.92
CA LYS A 252 1.68 0.98 35.38
C LYS A 252 0.65 -0.08 35.74
N ASN A 253 0.83 -0.72 36.89
CA ASN A 253 -0.25 -1.52 37.47
C ASN A 253 -1.32 -0.57 38.00
N SER A 254 -2.58 -0.80 37.67
CA SER A 254 -3.71 -0.21 38.36
C SER A 254 -4.68 -1.30 38.80
N LYS A 255 -5.38 -1.06 39.91
CA LYS A 255 -6.44 -1.95 40.35
C LYS A 255 -7.68 -1.72 39.48
N ALA A 256 -8.54 -2.72 39.37
CA ALA A 256 -9.86 -2.50 38.81
C ALA A 256 -10.64 -1.55 39.75
N GLU A 257 -11.35 -0.60 39.16
CA GLU A 257 -12.15 0.39 39.87
C GLU A 257 -13.64 0.08 39.64
N GLU A 258 -14.45 0.12 40.70
CA GLU A 258 -15.90 0.02 40.55
C GLU A 258 -16.44 1.31 39.93
N VAL A 259 -17.21 1.17 38.85
CA VAL A 259 -17.75 2.29 38.06
C VAL A 259 -19.21 2.04 37.72
N GLY A 260 -19.90 3.08 37.22
CA GLY A 260 -21.24 2.92 36.67
C GLY A 260 -21.25 2.16 35.34
N PRO A 261 -22.40 1.58 34.95
CA PRO A 261 -22.48 0.70 33.79
C PRO A 261 -22.46 1.45 32.44
N ASP A 262 -22.48 2.78 32.49
CA ASP A 262 -22.34 3.68 31.33
C ASP A 262 -20.95 4.34 31.27
N TYR A 263 -20.04 3.98 32.18
CA TYR A 263 -18.66 4.45 32.14
C TYR A 263 -17.94 3.88 30.89
N PRO A 264 -17.20 4.69 30.11
CA PRO A 264 -16.51 4.22 28.92
C PRO A 264 -15.53 3.06 29.22
N GLY A 265 -15.73 1.91 28.57
CA GLY A 265 -14.90 0.73 28.76
C GLY A 265 -15.18 -0.07 30.03
N ALA A 266 -16.30 0.19 30.72
CA ALA A 266 -16.76 -0.65 31.82
C ALA A 266 -17.10 -2.07 31.34
N VAL A 267 -16.73 -3.06 32.14
CA VAL A 267 -17.07 -4.46 31.94
C VAL A 267 -17.90 -4.96 33.12
N LEU A 268 -18.80 -5.91 32.86
CA LEU A 268 -19.65 -6.50 33.88
C LEU A 268 -19.00 -7.74 34.50
N ASP A 269 -18.80 -7.70 35.81
CA ASP A 269 -18.40 -8.81 36.67
C ASP A 269 -19.57 -9.20 37.62
N LYS A 270 -19.50 -10.37 38.27
CA LYS A 270 -20.51 -10.80 39.25
C LYS A 270 -19.92 -10.75 40.67
N LYS A 271 -20.65 -10.14 41.61
CA LYS A 271 -20.28 -10.10 43.03
C LYS A 271 -21.30 -10.88 43.84
N GLU A 272 -20.82 -11.86 44.59
CA GLU A 272 -21.67 -12.62 45.51
C GLU A 272 -22.05 -11.75 46.72
N VAL A 273 -23.31 -11.80 47.13
CA VAL A 273 -23.88 -11.03 48.25
C VAL A 273 -24.82 -11.88 49.07
N THR A 274 -25.25 -11.36 50.22
CA THR A 274 -26.25 -12.05 51.06
C THR A 274 -27.61 -12.05 50.39
N GLU A 275 -28.45 -13.03 50.75
CA GLU A 275 -29.85 -13.10 50.30
C GLU A 275 -30.61 -11.78 50.56
N ARG A 276 -30.36 -11.14 51.70
CA ARG A 276 -30.96 -9.86 52.08
C ARG A 276 -30.51 -8.70 51.20
N GLU A 277 -29.24 -8.68 50.79
CA GLU A 277 -28.73 -7.65 49.87
C GLU A 277 -29.27 -7.87 48.47
N TYR A 278 -29.30 -9.11 47.98
CA TYR A 278 -29.88 -9.45 46.69
C TYR A 278 -31.37 -9.13 46.59
N ARG A 279 -32.16 -9.41 47.64
CA ARG A 279 -33.59 -9.06 47.67
C ARG A 279 -33.84 -7.56 47.59
N ARG A 280 -32.95 -6.74 48.15
CA ARG A 280 -33.02 -5.26 48.11
C ARG A 280 -32.44 -4.67 46.82
N ALA A 281 -31.68 -5.45 46.05
CA ALA A 281 -31.11 -5.00 44.78
C ALA A 281 -32.21 -4.79 43.71
N LYS A 282 -32.04 -3.74 42.91
CA LYS A 282 -32.94 -3.43 41.79
C LYS A 282 -32.71 -4.37 40.62
N VAL A 283 -33.73 -4.50 39.75
CA VAL A 283 -33.64 -5.19 38.46
C VAL A 283 -33.28 -4.16 37.37
N GLY A 284 -32.62 -4.59 36.30
CA GLY A 284 -32.16 -3.72 35.21
C GLY A 284 -30.63 -3.57 35.18
N LYS A 285 -30.11 -2.57 34.48
CA LYS A 285 -28.66 -2.31 34.34
C LYS A 285 -28.21 -1.30 35.41
N GLY A 286 -27.29 -1.69 36.29
CA GLY A 286 -26.84 -0.81 37.38
C GLY A 286 -25.79 -1.46 38.28
N GLN A 287 -24.99 -0.64 38.95
CA GLN A 287 -24.04 -1.15 39.94
C GLN A 287 -24.80 -1.69 41.16
N GLY A 288 -24.51 -2.93 41.57
CA GLY A 288 -25.19 -3.61 42.67
C GLY A 288 -26.61 -4.09 42.35
N TYR A 289 -27.03 -4.07 41.08
CA TYR A 289 -28.34 -4.59 40.65
C TYR A 289 -28.30 -6.10 40.51
N LYS A 290 -29.43 -6.80 40.47
CA LYS A 290 -29.45 -8.27 40.39
C LYS A 290 -28.71 -8.78 39.15
N TYR A 291 -27.82 -9.76 39.35
CA TYR A 291 -27.12 -10.47 38.28
C TYR A 291 -27.73 -11.86 38.11
N GLY A 292 -28.70 -11.96 37.19
CA GLY A 292 -29.43 -13.20 36.95
C GLY A 292 -30.22 -13.68 38.17
N GLU A 293 -30.73 -14.92 38.10
CA GLU A 293 -31.39 -15.59 39.21
C GLU A 293 -30.37 -16.21 40.19
N PRO A 294 -30.74 -16.46 41.47
CA PRO A 294 -29.88 -17.15 42.42
C PRO A 294 -29.48 -18.54 41.91
N VAL A 295 -28.23 -18.92 42.14
CA VAL A 295 -27.68 -20.21 41.70
C VAL A 295 -27.70 -21.17 42.88
N VAL A 296 -28.41 -22.29 42.75
CA VAL A 296 -28.42 -23.35 43.77
C VAL A 296 -27.39 -24.41 43.37
N GLU A 297 -26.37 -24.57 44.21
CA GLU A 297 -25.32 -25.56 44.03
C GLU A 297 -25.53 -26.72 45.01
N HIS A 298 -25.51 -27.94 44.49
CA HIS A 298 -25.48 -29.16 45.31
C HIS A 298 -24.04 -29.47 45.68
N VAL A 299 -23.77 -29.62 46.98
CA VAL A 299 -22.41 -29.76 47.50
C VAL A 299 -22.28 -30.95 48.43
N THR A 300 -21.05 -31.44 48.62
CA THR A 300 -20.75 -32.41 49.66
C THR A 300 -20.84 -31.77 51.06
N LYS A 301 -20.93 -32.60 52.10
CA LYS A 301 -20.90 -32.11 53.49
C LYS A 301 -19.63 -31.31 53.80
N ASN A 302 -18.48 -31.74 53.28
CA ASN A 302 -17.21 -31.07 53.53
C ASN A 302 -17.15 -29.69 52.86
N GLU A 303 -17.62 -29.56 51.62
CA GLU A 303 -17.73 -28.27 50.92
C GLU A 303 -18.76 -27.35 51.58
N TYR A 304 -19.89 -27.92 52.02
CA TYR A 304 -20.89 -27.22 52.80
C TYR A 304 -20.26 -26.62 54.06
N ASP A 305 -19.59 -27.43 54.87
CA ASP A 305 -18.96 -26.98 56.13
C ASP A 305 -17.79 -26.00 55.89
N ALA A 306 -17.05 -26.13 54.79
CA ALA A 306 -15.96 -25.25 54.42
C ALA A 306 -16.40 -23.89 53.83
N TYR A 307 -17.63 -23.79 53.31
CA TYR A 307 -18.13 -22.57 52.70
C TYR A 307 -18.33 -21.45 53.74
N LYS A 308 -17.66 -20.31 53.49
CA LYS A 308 -17.68 -19.09 54.32
C LYS A 308 -18.23 -17.87 53.58
N GLY A 309 -18.80 -18.07 52.38
CA GLY A 309 -19.34 -16.99 51.57
C GLY A 309 -20.71 -16.51 52.07
N PRO A 310 -21.27 -15.46 51.43
CA PRO A 310 -22.50 -14.81 51.89
C PRO A 310 -23.80 -15.52 51.47
N GLY A 311 -23.70 -16.57 50.65
CA GLY A 311 -24.81 -17.39 50.20
C GLY A 311 -25.48 -18.18 51.33
N THR A 312 -26.68 -18.69 51.06
CA THR A 312 -27.50 -19.37 52.07
C THR A 312 -27.27 -20.88 52.01
N LYS A 313 -26.87 -21.45 53.14
CA LYS A 313 -26.67 -22.89 53.32
C LYS A 313 -27.99 -23.57 53.72
N LYS A 314 -28.35 -24.69 53.07
CA LYS A 314 -29.51 -25.51 53.43
C LYS A 314 -29.18 -27.01 53.43
N LYS A 315 -29.72 -27.73 54.41
CA LYS A 315 -29.78 -29.20 54.42
C LYS A 315 -31.23 -29.62 54.32
N ASP A 316 -31.55 -30.52 53.39
CA ASP A 316 -32.92 -31.04 53.27
C ASP A 316 -33.17 -32.24 54.22
N ALA A 317 -34.43 -32.65 54.32
CA ALA A 317 -34.84 -33.77 55.16
C ALA A 317 -34.27 -35.13 54.69
N ARG A 318 -33.76 -35.22 53.46
CA ARG A 318 -33.13 -36.41 52.87
C ARG A 318 -31.61 -36.43 53.08
N GLY A 319 -31.05 -35.40 53.71
CA GLY A 319 -29.63 -35.30 54.01
C GLY A 319 -28.78 -34.67 52.91
N ASN A 320 -29.38 -34.11 51.86
CA ASN A 320 -28.65 -33.39 50.81
C ASN A 320 -28.28 -31.97 51.26
N TYR A 321 -27.09 -31.52 50.89
CA TYR A 321 -26.57 -30.19 51.22
C TYR A 321 -26.57 -29.30 49.98
N THR A 322 -27.09 -28.09 50.12
CA THR A 322 -27.07 -27.07 49.06
C THR A 322 -26.58 -25.73 49.57
N ILE A 323 -25.99 -24.96 48.67
CA ILE A 323 -25.62 -23.56 48.87
C ILE A 323 -26.32 -22.75 47.79
N THR A 324 -27.11 -21.75 48.20
CA THR A 324 -27.72 -20.80 47.28
C THR A 324 -26.87 -19.54 47.20
N HIS A 325 -26.31 -19.28 46.03
CA HIS A 325 -25.48 -18.12 45.74
C HIS A 325 -26.33 -17.00 45.14
N TYR A 326 -26.18 -15.78 45.67
CA TYR A 326 -26.87 -14.60 45.18
C TYR A 326 -25.86 -13.62 44.60
N TYR A 327 -26.08 -13.17 43.37
CA TYR A 327 -25.12 -12.31 42.67
C TYR A 327 -25.73 -10.95 42.33
N VAL A 328 -24.93 -9.90 42.48
CA VAL A 328 -25.22 -8.57 41.95
C VAL A 328 -24.19 -8.17 40.89
N GLN A 329 -24.62 -7.31 39.98
CA GLN A 329 -23.82 -6.72 38.91
C GLN A 329 -22.72 -5.88 39.54
N ARG A 330 -21.48 -6.15 39.14
CA ARG A 330 -20.31 -5.39 39.51
C ARG A 330 -19.66 -4.84 38.24
N TRP A 331 -20.01 -3.62 37.89
CA TRP A 331 -19.41 -2.89 36.78
C TRP A 331 -18.06 -2.34 37.21
N ILE A 332 -17.02 -2.70 36.48
CA ILE A 332 -15.66 -2.29 36.77
C ILE A 332 -14.99 -1.71 35.54
N LYS A 333 -14.14 -0.71 35.75
CA LYS A 333 -13.10 -0.35 34.80
C LYS A 333 -11.93 -1.30 35.06
N PRO A 334 -11.55 -2.16 34.10
CA PRO A 334 -10.45 -3.09 34.30
C PRO A 334 -9.16 -2.34 34.68
N GLY A 335 -8.42 -2.90 35.63
CA GLY A 335 -7.10 -2.42 35.96
C GLY A 335 -6.11 -2.70 34.81
N THR A 336 -5.01 -1.96 34.76
CA THR A 336 -3.93 -2.20 33.81
C THR A 336 -2.86 -3.08 34.45
N VAL A 337 -2.24 -3.95 33.66
CA VAL A 337 -1.07 -4.73 34.07
C VAL A 337 0.15 -4.17 33.36
N ARG A 338 1.22 -3.91 34.12
CA ARG A 338 2.52 -3.52 33.58
C ARG A 338 3.04 -4.64 32.69
N LYS A 339 3.35 -4.30 31.45
CA LYS A 339 3.90 -5.24 30.47
C LYS A 339 5.42 -5.17 30.46
N TYR A 340 6.04 -6.28 30.11
CA TYR A 340 7.48 -6.39 29.99
C TYR A 340 7.84 -6.90 28.61
N TYR A 341 8.96 -6.44 28.09
CA TYR A 341 9.37 -6.75 26.73
C TYR A 341 10.88 -6.95 26.66
N ARG A 342 11.27 -7.75 25.67
CA ARG A 342 12.65 -7.89 25.21
C ARG A 342 12.75 -7.43 23.77
N GLU A 343 13.81 -6.70 23.45
CA GLU A 343 14.19 -6.46 22.07
C GLU A 343 14.76 -7.75 21.45
N THR A 344 14.22 -8.14 20.31
CA THR A 344 14.64 -9.31 19.54
C THR A 344 15.29 -8.85 18.25
N TYR A 345 16.32 -9.55 17.81
CA TYR A 345 17.12 -9.21 16.64
C TYR A 345 16.87 -10.25 15.56
N TRP A 346 16.46 -9.82 14.37
CA TRP A 346 16.09 -10.72 13.28
C TRP A 346 16.96 -10.44 12.06
N ILE A 347 17.36 -11.51 11.38
CA ILE A 347 18.02 -11.44 10.07
C ILE A 347 17.23 -12.27 9.05
N ALA A 348 17.36 -11.93 7.77
CA ALA A 348 16.84 -12.75 6.68
C ALA A 348 17.93 -13.01 5.64
N GLU A 349 18.08 -14.28 5.25
CA GLU A 349 18.87 -14.68 4.10
C GLU A 349 18.12 -14.32 2.81
N VAL A 350 18.86 -13.88 1.80
CA VAL A 350 18.32 -13.46 0.51
C VAL A 350 19.00 -14.22 -0.62
N LYS A 351 18.21 -14.73 -1.56
CA LYS A 351 18.69 -15.42 -2.76
C LYS A 351 18.37 -14.61 -4.01
N ASP A 352 19.38 -14.34 -4.84
CA ASP A 352 19.19 -13.76 -6.16
C ASP A 352 18.40 -14.73 -7.06
N VAL A 353 17.32 -14.25 -7.69
CA VAL A 353 16.49 -15.02 -8.64
C VAL A 353 16.60 -14.54 -10.08
N GLY A 354 17.55 -13.66 -10.38
CA GLY A 354 17.88 -13.16 -11.71
C GLY A 354 17.06 -11.94 -12.13
N ARG A 355 17.17 -11.62 -13.42
CA ARG A 355 16.55 -10.42 -14.03
C ARG A 355 15.04 -10.59 -14.13
N LEU A 356 14.33 -9.47 -13.97
CA LEU A 356 12.86 -9.43 -14.01
C LEU A 356 12.29 -10.07 -15.28
N GLY A 357 12.74 -9.63 -16.45
CA GLY A 357 12.21 -10.10 -17.72
C GLY A 357 12.59 -11.55 -18.06
N ASP A 358 13.60 -12.14 -17.42
CA ASP A 358 13.88 -13.58 -17.57
C ASP A 358 12.82 -14.42 -16.82
N ASN A 359 12.35 -13.93 -15.68
CA ASN A 359 11.36 -14.61 -14.85
C ASN A 359 9.93 -14.45 -15.39
N VAL A 360 9.55 -13.22 -15.76
CA VAL A 360 8.14 -12.89 -16.08
C VAL A 360 7.92 -12.39 -17.51
N GLY A 361 8.97 -12.18 -18.30
CA GLY A 361 8.89 -11.50 -19.59
C GLY A 361 8.69 -9.98 -19.43
N GLY A 362 8.33 -9.32 -20.53
CA GLY A 362 8.01 -7.90 -20.55
C GLY A 362 6.93 -7.61 -21.58
N GLN A 363 5.97 -6.77 -21.20
CA GLN A 363 5.00 -6.23 -22.15
C GLN A 363 5.71 -5.43 -23.25
N GLY A 364 5.15 -5.40 -24.45
CA GLY A 364 5.61 -4.48 -25.48
C GLY A 364 5.31 -3.05 -25.07
N PHE A 365 5.80 -2.09 -25.82
CA PHE A 365 5.53 -0.68 -25.61
C PHE A 365 4.92 -0.07 -26.88
N ALA A 366 3.97 0.84 -26.76
CA ALA A 366 3.40 1.56 -27.89
C ALA A 366 3.14 3.02 -27.52
N TRP A 367 3.37 3.91 -28.48
CA TRP A 367 3.22 5.35 -28.33
C TRP A 367 2.58 5.94 -29.59
N ASN A 368 2.11 7.19 -29.49
CA ASN A 368 1.47 7.94 -30.57
C ASN A 368 0.31 7.18 -31.23
N GLN A 369 -0.36 6.32 -30.48
CA GLN A 369 -1.47 5.52 -31.01
C GLN A 369 -2.73 6.38 -31.06
N LYS A 370 -3.52 6.24 -32.14
CA LYS A 370 -4.84 6.89 -32.24
C LYS A 370 -5.74 6.44 -31.09
N LEU A 371 -6.64 7.31 -30.63
CA LEU A 371 -7.73 6.95 -29.71
C LEU A 371 -8.70 5.94 -30.35
N GLY A 372 -9.59 5.34 -29.55
CA GLY A 372 -10.58 4.36 -30.00
C GLY A 372 -10.08 2.91 -30.01
N LYS A 373 -8.84 2.66 -29.57
CA LYS A 373 -8.26 1.30 -29.50
C LYS A 373 -8.92 0.52 -28.37
N LYS A 374 -9.19 -0.76 -28.61
CA LYS A 374 -9.63 -1.68 -27.56
C LYS A 374 -8.41 -2.10 -26.73
N VAL A 375 -8.49 -1.93 -25.42
CA VAL A 375 -7.41 -2.25 -24.47
C VAL A 375 -7.98 -3.08 -23.32
N PHE A 376 -7.13 -3.96 -22.78
CA PHE A 376 -7.35 -4.52 -21.46
C PHE A 376 -6.66 -3.64 -20.42
N VAL A 377 -7.39 -3.28 -19.36
CA VAL A 377 -6.81 -2.62 -18.18
C VAL A 377 -6.63 -3.69 -17.12
N PHE A 378 -5.45 -3.77 -16.50
CA PHE A 378 -5.19 -4.70 -15.39
C PHE A 378 -4.74 -3.95 -14.15
N GLY A 379 -5.04 -4.45 -12.96
CA GLY A 379 -4.59 -3.82 -11.70
C GLY A 379 -5.13 -4.51 -10.46
N TYR A 380 -4.81 -3.94 -9.28
CA TYR A 380 -5.24 -4.41 -7.96
C TYR A 380 -6.19 -3.40 -7.28
N PRO A 381 -7.41 -3.18 -7.81
CA PRO A 381 -8.38 -2.29 -7.17
C PRO A 381 -8.76 -2.82 -5.79
N THR A 382 -8.85 -1.93 -4.80
CA THR A 382 -8.99 -2.29 -3.38
C THR A 382 -9.85 -1.33 -2.57
N GLY A 383 -9.71 -0.03 -2.79
CA GLY A 383 -10.47 0.98 -2.06
C GLY A 383 -11.98 0.84 -2.31
N PRO A 384 -12.82 1.35 -1.41
CA PRO A 384 -14.25 1.47 -1.68
C PRO A 384 -14.52 2.51 -2.77
N HIS A 385 -15.70 2.44 -3.36
CA HIS A 385 -16.30 3.57 -4.08
C HIS A 385 -16.62 4.71 -3.09
N ALA A 386 -16.93 5.90 -3.60
CA ALA A 386 -17.25 7.06 -2.76
C ALA A 386 -18.57 6.91 -1.97
N ASP A 387 -19.45 5.99 -2.39
CA ASP A 387 -20.63 5.55 -1.63
C ASP A 387 -20.31 4.57 -0.48
N GLY A 388 -19.04 4.20 -0.29
CA GLY A 388 -18.59 3.23 0.72
C GLY A 388 -18.65 1.77 0.26
N ASN A 389 -19.23 1.47 -0.91
CA ASN A 389 -19.31 0.12 -1.44
C ASN A 389 -17.91 -0.40 -1.79
N LYS A 390 -17.52 -1.51 -1.16
CA LYS A 390 -16.22 -2.15 -1.38
C LYS A 390 -16.34 -3.35 -2.32
N ALA A 391 -16.36 -3.08 -3.62
CA ALA A 391 -16.48 -4.12 -4.65
C ALA A 391 -15.23 -5.01 -4.79
N TYR A 392 -14.06 -4.54 -4.32
CA TYR A 392 -12.80 -5.27 -4.48
C TYR A 392 -12.04 -5.40 -3.15
N THR A 393 -11.41 -6.55 -2.95
CA THR A 393 -10.56 -6.81 -1.78
C THR A 393 -9.12 -6.38 -1.99
N GLY A 394 -8.71 -6.14 -3.24
CA GLY A 394 -7.32 -5.94 -3.61
C GLY A 394 -6.51 -7.22 -3.74
N GLU A 395 -6.90 -8.34 -3.13
CA GLU A 395 -6.00 -9.51 -3.00
C GLU A 395 -5.59 -10.15 -4.33
N THR A 396 -6.50 -10.13 -5.31
CA THR A 396 -6.28 -10.69 -6.65
C THR A 396 -6.34 -9.60 -7.70
N PRO A 397 -5.51 -9.67 -8.75
CA PRO A 397 -5.61 -8.73 -9.85
C PRO A 397 -6.95 -8.88 -10.58
N LYS A 398 -7.49 -7.75 -11.04
CA LYS A 398 -8.71 -7.64 -11.83
C LYS A 398 -8.41 -7.08 -13.21
N TRP A 399 -9.41 -7.12 -14.09
CA TRP A 399 -9.31 -6.56 -15.43
C TRP A 399 -10.60 -5.88 -15.88
N CYS A 400 -10.44 -4.87 -16.74
CA CYS A 400 -11.50 -4.25 -17.53
C CYS A 400 -11.16 -4.36 -19.01
N TYR A 401 -12.18 -4.28 -19.89
CA TYR A 401 -11.97 -4.22 -21.33
C TYR A 401 -12.83 -3.13 -21.94
N GLY A 402 -12.22 -2.24 -22.72
CA GLY A 402 -12.92 -1.10 -23.28
C GLY A 402 -12.16 -0.41 -24.39
N LYS A 403 -12.84 0.52 -25.07
CA LYS A 403 -12.21 1.42 -26.04
C LYS A 403 -11.62 2.62 -25.29
N THR A 404 -10.44 3.07 -25.72
CA THR A 404 -9.88 4.36 -25.29
C THR A 404 -10.65 5.52 -25.92
N TYR A 405 -10.84 6.61 -25.19
CA TYR A 405 -11.41 7.86 -25.68
C TYR A 405 -10.73 9.04 -24.95
N ALA A 406 -11.00 10.27 -25.41
CA ALA A 406 -10.46 11.46 -24.75
C ALA A 406 -11.04 11.58 -23.33
N GLY A 407 -10.19 11.71 -22.32
CA GLY A 407 -10.58 11.79 -20.93
C GLY A 407 -11.45 13.03 -20.63
N PRO A 408 -12.30 12.99 -19.60
CA PRO A 408 -12.89 14.21 -19.06
C PRO A 408 -11.78 15.09 -18.48
N ALA A 409 -11.96 16.41 -18.53
CA ALA A 409 -11.03 17.30 -17.86
C ALA A 409 -11.11 17.11 -16.34
N VAL A 410 -9.98 17.06 -15.64
CA VAL A 410 -9.93 16.99 -14.19
C VAL A 410 -9.03 18.12 -13.67
N PRO A 411 -9.57 19.36 -13.54
CA PRO A 411 -8.77 20.54 -13.26
C PRO A 411 -7.91 20.45 -11.99
N LYS A 412 -8.42 19.75 -10.96
CA LYS A 412 -7.67 19.52 -9.71
C LYS A 412 -6.30 18.89 -9.96
N TYR A 413 -6.22 17.99 -10.94
CA TYR A 413 -5.00 17.25 -11.28
C TYR A 413 -4.42 17.68 -12.63
N LYS A 414 -4.91 18.80 -13.20
CA LYS A 414 -4.47 19.33 -14.51
C LYS A 414 -4.59 18.35 -15.68
N VAL A 415 -5.48 17.35 -15.56
CA VAL A 415 -5.75 16.41 -16.66
C VAL A 415 -6.61 17.11 -17.70
N GLU A 416 -6.03 17.50 -18.83
CA GLU A 416 -6.71 18.14 -19.96
C GLU A 416 -6.54 17.34 -21.26
N GLU A 417 -5.50 16.50 -21.34
CA GLU A 417 -5.10 15.73 -22.53
C GLU A 417 -5.04 14.22 -22.27
N GLY A 418 -5.52 13.77 -21.12
CA GLY A 418 -5.57 12.36 -20.76
C GLY A 418 -6.45 11.48 -21.66
N VAL A 419 -6.19 10.18 -21.59
CA VAL A 419 -7.02 9.10 -22.15
C VAL A 419 -7.90 8.53 -21.05
N ALA A 420 -9.11 8.09 -21.38
CA ALA A 420 -9.93 7.35 -20.44
C ALA A 420 -10.49 6.04 -21.04
N VAL A 421 -10.86 5.13 -20.14
CA VAL A 421 -11.48 3.84 -20.46
C VAL A 421 -12.61 3.60 -19.46
N LYS A 422 -13.77 3.10 -19.93
CA LYS A 422 -14.86 2.67 -19.03
C LYS A 422 -14.39 1.46 -18.23
N CYS A 423 -14.28 1.62 -16.92
CA CYS A 423 -13.72 0.64 -16.01
C CYS A 423 -14.06 1.05 -14.58
N ALA A 424 -14.81 0.20 -13.87
CA ALA A 424 -15.22 0.46 -12.49
C ALA A 424 -14.12 0.06 -11.50
N PHE A 425 -12.85 0.29 -11.83
CA PHE A 425 -11.75 0.09 -10.89
C PHE A 425 -11.80 1.14 -9.79
N THR A 426 -11.32 0.74 -8.61
CA THR A 426 -11.24 1.59 -7.42
C THR A 426 -9.75 1.80 -7.05
N PRO A 427 -9.46 2.61 -6.01
CA PRO A 427 -8.09 2.91 -5.57
C PRO A 427 -7.24 1.67 -5.32
N GLY A 428 -5.94 1.78 -5.57
CA GLY A 428 -4.99 0.65 -5.60
C GLY A 428 -4.76 0.06 -7.00
N SER A 429 -5.61 0.39 -7.96
CA SER A 429 -5.42 0.04 -9.37
C SER A 429 -4.40 0.93 -10.11
N SER A 430 -4.04 2.09 -9.55
CA SER A 430 -3.05 3.03 -10.10
C SER A 430 -1.75 2.35 -10.51
N GLY A 431 -1.15 2.79 -11.61
CA GLY A 431 0.00 2.18 -12.26
C GLY A 431 -0.29 0.86 -13.01
N GLY A 432 -1.52 0.35 -12.93
CA GLY A 432 -1.95 -0.83 -13.67
C GLY A 432 -1.88 -0.62 -15.18
N PRO A 433 -1.45 -1.62 -15.99
CA PRO A 433 -1.21 -1.39 -17.40
C PRO A 433 -2.48 -1.36 -18.25
N LEU A 434 -2.51 -0.45 -19.23
CA LEU A 434 -3.44 -0.49 -20.37
C LEU A 434 -2.74 -1.22 -21.53
N LEU A 435 -3.17 -2.45 -21.82
CA LEU A 435 -2.57 -3.32 -22.83
C LEU A 435 -3.39 -3.37 -24.11
N TRP A 436 -2.85 -2.78 -25.18
CA TRP A 436 -3.35 -2.91 -26.54
C TRP A 436 -2.89 -4.22 -27.19
N MET A 437 -3.73 -4.79 -28.07
CA MET A 437 -3.50 -6.10 -28.73
C MET A 437 -3.09 -7.22 -27.76
N TYR A 438 -3.65 -7.21 -26.55
CA TYR A 438 -3.36 -8.23 -25.55
C TYR A 438 -3.80 -9.62 -26.03
N LYS A 439 -2.85 -10.55 -26.07
CA LYS A 439 -3.08 -11.94 -26.45
C LYS A 439 -3.13 -12.81 -25.20
N SER A 440 -4.34 -13.16 -24.74
CA SER A 440 -4.56 -14.00 -23.55
C SER A 440 -3.72 -15.29 -23.54
N ALA A 441 -3.60 -15.98 -24.68
CA ALA A 441 -2.79 -17.20 -24.79
C ALA A 441 -1.29 -16.98 -24.54
N LYS A 442 -0.75 -15.80 -24.90
CA LYS A 442 0.66 -15.45 -24.69
C LYS A 442 0.89 -14.60 -23.43
N ARG A 443 -0.20 -14.08 -22.84
CA ARG A 443 -0.19 -13.16 -21.70
C ARG A 443 0.61 -11.87 -21.95
N THR A 444 0.66 -11.44 -23.22
CA THR A 444 1.42 -10.28 -23.70
C THR A 444 0.59 -9.39 -24.61
N GLY A 445 0.81 -8.09 -24.54
CA GLY A 445 0.31 -7.05 -25.43
C GLY A 445 1.31 -5.90 -25.52
N TYR A 446 0.83 -4.70 -25.83
CA TYR A 446 1.61 -3.47 -25.87
C TYR A 446 1.06 -2.49 -24.83
N LEU A 447 1.91 -2.10 -23.89
CA LEU A 447 1.62 -1.04 -22.94
C LEU A 447 1.39 0.26 -23.71
N ASN A 448 0.23 0.88 -23.50
CA ASN A 448 -0.22 2.10 -24.16
C ASN A 448 -1.01 2.96 -23.17
N GLY A 449 -0.41 3.16 -22.00
CA GLY A 449 -1.01 3.83 -20.85
C GLY A 449 -0.88 3.05 -19.55
N VAL A 450 -1.03 3.77 -18.44
CA VAL A 450 -1.12 3.25 -17.07
C VAL A 450 -2.31 3.89 -16.38
N VAL A 451 -2.97 3.17 -15.48
CA VAL A 451 -4.05 3.75 -14.66
C VAL A 451 -3.47 4.88 -13.83
N SER A 452 -3.95 6.10 -14.02
CA SER A 452 -3.57 7.26 -13.21
C SER A 452 -4.66 7.51 -12.16
N LEU A 453 -5.83 8.00 -12.58
CA LEU A 453 -6.96 8.29 -11.70
C LEU A 453 -8.10 7.29 -11.88
N VAL A 454 -8.89 7.11 -10.82
CA VAL A 454 -10.23 6.54 -10.90
C VAL A 454 -11.26 7.66 -10.84
N LEU A 455 -12.27 7.61 -11.71
CA LEU A 455 -13.17 8.73 -11.97
C LEU A 455 -14.63 8.33 -11.78
N ASP A 456 -15.37 9.17 -11.07
CA ASP A 456 -16.83 9.20 -11.08
C ASP A 456 -17.27 10.31 -12.04
N THR A 457 -17.90 9.93 -13.15
CA THR A 457 -18.28 10.87 -14.21
C THR A 457 -19.78 11.09 -14.36
N ASP A 458 -20.61 10.36 -13.62
CA ASP A 458 -22.06 10.53 -13.60
C ASP A 458 -22.59 11.02 -12.25
N GLY A 459 -21.71 11.20 -11.25
CA GLY A 459 -22.03 11.79 -9.96
C GLY A 459 -22.77 10.85 -9.01
N ASN A 460 -22.83 9.54 -9.32
CA ASN A 460 -23.53 8.56 -8.49
C ASN A 460 -22.67 8.03 -7.32
N LYS A 461 -21.49 8.62 -7.08
CA LYS A 461 -20.49 8.22 -6.08
C LYS A 461 -19.85 6.85 -6.34
N ARG A 462 -19.92 6.35 -7.58
CA ARG A 462 -19.25 5.13 -8.01
C ARG A 462 -18.35 5.41 -9.20
N TYR A 463 -17.06 5.11 -9.02
CA TYR A 463 -16.11 5.12 -10.13
C TYR A 463 -16.59 4.25 -11.29
N ASP A 464 -16.70 4.85 -12.46
CA ASP A 464 -17.16 4.20 -13.70
C ASP A 464 -16.06 4.17 -14.77
N ARG A 465 -14.98 4.94 -14.56
CA ARG A 465 -13.88 5.14 -15.50
C ARG A 465 -12.52 5.21 -14.80
N ILE A 466 -11.49 4.96 -15.58
CA ILE A 466 -10.12 5.29 -15.25
C ILE A 466 -9.57 6.31 -16.25
N SER A 467 -8.64 7.16 -15.80
CA SER A 467 -7.77 7.95 -16.67
C SER A 467 -6.41 7.28 -16.85
N SER A 468 -5.71 7.68 -17.89
CA SER A 468 -4.33 7.35 -18.20
C SER A 468 -3.70 8.52 -18.93
N PRO A 469 -2.42 8.84 -18.68
CA PRO A 469 -1.61 9.64 -19.57
C PRO A 469 -1.69 9.13 -21.01
N TYR A 470 -1.62 10.04 -21.97
CA TYR A 470 -1.39 9.68 -23.36
C TYR A 470 0.10 9.43 -23.59
N PHE A 471 0.44 8.24 -24.12
CA PHE A 471 1.83 7.90 -24.40
C PHE A 471 2.23 8.42 -25.78
N ASP A 472 2.99 9.50 -25.78
CA ASP A 472 3.50 10.21 -26.95
C ASP A 472 5.01 9.95 -27.19
N GLY A 473 5.62 10.74 -28.06
CA GLY A 473 7.04 10.71 -28.38
C GLY A 473 7.94 11.11 -27.21
N GLU A 474 7.53 12.05 -26.37
CA GLU A 474 8.23 12.36 -25.10
C GLU A 474 8.24 11.15 -24.18
N THR A 475 7.08 10.52 -23.98
CA THR A 475 6.95 9.27 -23.22
C THR A 475 7.88 8.18 -23.79
N TYR A 476 7.92 8.03 -25.12
CA TYR A 476 8.81 7.09 -25.78
C TYR A 476 10.29 7.42 -25.57
N SER A 477 10.68 8.70 -25.56
CA SER A 477 12.04 9.14 -25.27
C SER A 477 12.48 8.71 -23.86
N ILE A 478 11.60 8.91 -22.86
CA ILE A 478 11.84 8.48 -21.47
C ILE A 478 11.94 6.96 -21.38
N TYR A 479 10.99 6.24 -21.99
CA TYR A 479 11.05 4.77 -22.07
C TYR A 479 12.36 4.30 -22.70
N LYS A 480 12.76 4.88 -23.85
CA LYS A 480 13.96 4.50 -24.60
C LYS A 480 15.21 4.72 -23.76
N HIS A 481 15.28 5.80 -23.00
CA HIS A 481 16.37 6.02 -22.04
C HIS A 481 16.40 4.91 -20.99
N ALA A 482 15.30 4.72 -20.24
CA ALA A 482 15.23 3.75 -19.15
C ALA A 482 15.45 2.30 -19.61
N ALA A 483 14.91 1.92 -20.78
CA ALA A 483 15.04 0.59 -21.38
C ALA A 483 16.48 0.21 -21.74
N ASN A 484 17.40 1.18 -21.80
CA ASN A 484 18.82 1.00 -22.11
C ASN A 484 19.73 1.19 -20.89
N LEU A 485 19.19 1.22 -19.66
CA LEU A 485 19.99 1.33 -18.44
C LEU A 485 20.18 -0.02 -17.73
N TRP A 486 21.43 -0.35 -17.46
CA TRP A 486 21.80 -1.48 -16.62
C TRP A 486 21.87 -1.07 -15.15
N THR A 487 21.35 -1.91 -14.26
CA THR A 487 21.32 -1.67 -12.81
C THR A 487 22.30 -2.54 -12.03
N GLY A 488 23.01 -3.46 -12.68
CA GLY A 488 23.92 -4.39 -12.00
C GLY A 488 23.23 -5.64 -11.47
N LYS A 489 24.04 -6.60 -11.04
CA LYS A 489 23.59 -7.76 -10.27
C LYS A 489 23.64 -7.43 -8.78
N LEU A 490 22.86 -8.14 -7.98
CA LEU A 490 23.08 -8.16 -6.55
C LEU A 490 24.32 -9.03 -6.32
N GLY A 491 25.44 -8.43 -5.91
CA GLY A 491 26.69 -9.17 -5.67
C GLY A 491 26.47 -10.35 -4.70
N SER A 492 27.24 -11.42 -4.87
CA SER A 492 27.32 -12.56 -3.94
C SER A 492 27.72 -12.10 -2.56
#